data_AF-A0A9E3X1C8-F1
#
_entry.id   AF-A0A9E3X1C8-F1
#
_cell.length_a   1.000
_cell.length_b   1.000
_cell.length_c   1.000
_cell.angle_alpha   90.00
_cell.angle_beta   90.00
_cell.angle_gamma   90.00
#
_symmetry.space_group_name_H-M   'P 1'
#
loop_
_entity.id
_entity.type
_entity.pdbx_description
1 polymer ?
#
loop_
_entity_poly.entity_id
_entity_poly.type
_entity_poly.pdbx_seq_one_letter_code
_entity_poly.pdbx_strand_id
1 'polypeptide(L)'
;LAVVQTWLTVAPASPPTTAEIARRLHCMTVIMALGRPLIQPRCLTRGVTLYYFLRRAGLAVDLHFGVSQRTTPFLAHCWLVLDGQPFAEQVDPYTCYETMFVIS
;
A
#
# COMPACT_ATOMS: atom_id res chain seq x y z
N LEU A 1 -13.76 12.65 13.67
CA LEU A 1 -13.18 11.40 13.12
C LEU A 1 -13.98 10.79 11.96
N ALA A 2 -15.22 11.22 11.67
CA ALA A 2 -16.02 10.71 10.53
C ALA A 2 -15.62 11.27 9.15
N VAL A 3 -15.04 12.48 9.09
CA VAL A 3 -14.77 13.20 7.83
C VAL A 3 -13.68 12.54 6.98
N VAL A 4 -12.73 11.80 7.58
CA VAL A 4 -11.64 11.15 6.84
C VAL A 4 -12.14 9.92 6.06
N GLN A 5 -13.13 9.19 6.59
CA GLN A 5 -13.66 7.99 5.94
C GLN A 5 -14.39 8.30 4.63
N THR A 6 -15.09 9.45 4.56
CA THR A 6 -15.87 9.84 3.38
C THR A 6 -15.02 10.07 2.13
N TRP A 7 -13.73 10.41 2.25
CA TRP A 7 -12.85 10.67 1.11
C TRP A 7 -12.19 9.42 0.51
N LEU A 8 -12.23 8.29 1.24
CA LEU A 8 -11.61 7.02 0.86
C LEU A 8 -12.55 6.10 0.09
N THR A 9 -13.86 6.33 0.16
CA THR A 9 -14.87 5.52 -0.55
C THR A 9 -15.19 6.16 -1.89
N VAL A 10 -14.34 5.93 -2.90
CA VAL A 10 -14.77 6.08 -4.29
C VAL A 10 -15.14 4.69 -4.77
N ALA A 11 -16.45 4.43 -4.88
CA ALA A 11 -16.94 3.23 -5.53
C ALA A 11 -16.61 3.32 -7.04
N PRO A 12 -15.83 2.40 -7.60
CA PRO A 12 -15.55 2.37 -9.03
C PRO A 12 -16.80 1.92 -9.81
N ALA A 13 -16.93 2.35 -11.06
CA ALA A 13 -17.99 1.85 -11.94
C ALA A 13 -17.73 0.40 -12.43
N SER A 14 -16.46 -0.05 -12.45
CA SER A 14 -16.00 -1.42 -12.77
C SER A 14 -14.61 -1.67 -12.19
N PRO A 15 -14.25 -2.92 -11.80
CA PRO A 15 -12.90 -3.25 -11.34
C PRO A 15 -11.87 -3.03 -12.47
N PRO A 16 -10.69 -2.45 -12.17
CA PRO A 16 -9.66 -2.22 -13.18
C PRO A 16 -8.99 -3.53 -13.63
N THR A 17 -8.51 -3.55 -14.87
CA THR A 17 -7.80 -4.71 -15.42
C THR A 17 -6.40 -4.85 -14.82
N THR A 18 -5.82 -6.05 -14.88
CA THR A 18 -4.43 -6.30 -14.43
C THR A 18 -3.41 -5.38 -15.09
N ALA A 19 -3.58 -5.09 -16.38
CA ALA A 19 -2.73 -4.15 -17.12
C ALA A 19 -2.85 -2.71 -16.57
N GLU A 20 -4.06 -2.30 -16.20
CA GLU A 20 -4.31 -0.98 -15.61
C GLU A 20 -3.66 -0.85 -14.22
N ILE A 21 -3.77 -1.91 -13.41
CA ILE A 21 -3.13 -1.98 -12.09
C ILE A 21 -1.61 -1.89 -12.25
N ALA A 22 -1.02 -2.69 -13.14
CA ALA A 22 0.42 -2.68 -13.40
C ALA A 22 0.91 -1.31 -13.88
N ARG A 23 0.16 -0.65 -14.77
CA ARG A 23 0.47 0.70 -15.26
C ARG A 23 0.50 1.71 -14.11
N ARG A 24 -0.48 1.68 -13.21
CA ARG A 24 -0.53 2.59 -12.05
C ARG A 24 0.61 2.34 -11.08
N LEU A 25 0.91 1.08 -10.77
CA LEU A 25 2.07 0.71 -9.95
C LEU A 25 3.38 1.23 -10.56
N HIS A 26 3.53 1.10 -11.88
CA HIS A 26 4.71 1.58 -12.60
C HIS A 26 4.81 3.11 -12.57
N CYS A 27 3.74 3.83 -12.89
CA CYS A 27 3.71 5.29 -12.82
C CYS A 27 4.04 5.79 -11.40
N MET A 28 3.49 5.16 -10.36
CA MET A 28 3.79 5.54 -8.98
C MET A 28 5.25 5.30 -8.61
N THR A 29 5.83 4.18 -9.07
CA THR A 29 7.26 3.90 -8.91
C THR A 29 8.12 4.97 -9.57
N VAL A 30 7.77 5.38 -10.79
CA VAL A 30 8.47 6.44 -11.55
C VAL A 30 8.35 7.80 -10.87
N ILE A 31 7.15 8.20 -10.44
CA ILE A 31 6.90 9.48 -9.74
C ILE A 31 7.69 9.53 -8.42
N MET A 32 7.70 8.44 -7.66
CA MET A 32 8.44 8.36 -6.40
C MET A 32 9.96 8.39 -6.59
N ALA A 33 10.46 7.91 -7.73
CA ALA A 33 11.87 7.99 -8.08
C ALA A 33 12.27 9.40 -8.54
N LEU A 34 11.48 10.01 -9.43
CA LEU A 34 11.75 11.34 -10.00
C LEU A 34 11.46 12.50 -9.03
N GLY A 35 10.59 12.31 -8.05
CA GLY A 35 10.19 13.34 -7.09
C GLY A 35 11.19 13.61 -5.96
N ARG A 36 12.40 13.04 -5.99
CA ARG A 36 13.43 13.32 -4.97
C ARG A 36 14.02 14.73 -5.15
N PRO A 37 14.33 15.47 -4.06
CA PRO A 37 14.28 15.06 -2.65
C PRO A 37 12.91 15.25 -1.97
N LEU A 38 11.92 15.82 -2.65
CA LEU A 38 10.59 16.15 -2.10
C LEU A 38 9.80 14.89 -1.68
N ILE A 39 10.01 13.77 -2.36
CA ILE A 39 9.40 12.47 -2.06
C ILE A 39 10.49 11.52 -1.59
N GLN A 40 10.48 11.17 -0.30
CA GLN A 40 11.31 10.09 0.25
C GLN A 40 10.47 8.81 0.34
N PRO A 41 10.59 7.87 -0.62
CA PRO A 41 9.79 6.64 -0.62
C PRO A 41 10.34 5.68 0.45
N ARG A 42 9.88 5.85 1.69
CA ARG A 42 9.91 4.79 2.69
C ARG A 42 8.66 3.91 2.51
N CYS A 43 8.69 2.70 3.05
CA CYS A 43 7.59 1.73 2.99
C CYS A 43 6.23 2.36 3.33
N LEU A 44 6.19 3.23 4.35
CA LEU A 44 5.00 3.94 4.76
C LEU A 44 4.41 4.86 3.67
N THR A 45 5.21 5.80 3.15
CA THR A 45 4.74 6.74 2.12
C THR A 45 4.27 6.00 0.88
N ARG A 46 5.00 4.95 0.46
CA ARG A 46 4.62 4.10 -0.68
C ARG A 46 3.31 3.36 -0.41
N GLY A 47 3.20 2.65 0.70
CA GLY A 47 2.02 1.88 1.07
C GLY A 47 0.76 2.74 1.15
N VAL A 48 0.83 3.88 1.85
CA VAL A 48 -0.30 4.81 1.99
C VAL A 48 -0.71 5.43 0.65
N THR A 49 0.27 5.83 -0.17
CA THR A 49 -0.04 6.41 -1.49
C THR A 49 -0.72 5.37 -2.37
N LEU A 50 -0.19 4.14 -2.41
CA LEU A 50 -0.77 3.06 -3.21
C LEU A 50 -2.18 2.69 -2.73
N TYR A 51 -2.35 2.52 -1.42
CA TYR A 51 -3.66 2.28 -0.80
C TYR A 51 -4.68 3.32 -1.28
N TYR A 52 -4.36 4.61 -1.15
CA TYR A 52 -5.26 5.69 -1.54
C TYR A 52 -5.68 5.63 -3.01
N PHE A 53 -4.72 5.49 -3.93
CA PHE A 53 -5.02 5.47 -5.36
C PHE A 53 -5.70 4.17 -5.82
N LEU A 54 -5.36 3.02 -5.24
CA LEU A 54 -5.95 1.73 -5.59
C LEU A 54 -7.38 1.60 -5.05
N ARG A 55 -7.66 2.07 -3.83
CA ARG A 55 -9.04 2.16 -3.32
C ARG A 55 -9.89 3.04 -4.21
N ARG A 56 -9.35 4.19 -4.63
CA ARG A 56 -10.04 5.09 -5.57
C ARG A 56 -10.16 4.55 -6.98
N ALA A 57 -9.26 3.64 -7.37
CA ALA A 57 -9.35 2.88 -8.60
C ALA A 57 -10.42 1.79 -8.54
N GLY A 58 -10.89 1.45 -7.34
CA GLY A 58 -11.88 0.42 -7.13
C GLY A 58 -11.39 -0.93 -6.65
N LEU A 59 -10.12 -1.06 -6.32
CA LEU A 59 -9.62 -2.30 -5.74
C LEU A 59 -9.91 -2.28 -4.23
N ALA A 60 -10.46 -3.37 -3.73
CA ALA A 60 -10.60 -3.63 -2.31
C ALA A 60 -9.26 -4.09 -1.72
N VAL A 61 -8.28 -3.20 -1.69
CA VAL A 61 -7.00 -3.44 -1.01
C VAL A 61 -7.09 -3.08 0.47
N ASP A 62 -6.41 -3.83 1.32
CA ASP A 62 -6.15 -3.49 2.71
C ASP A 62 -4.70 -2.98 2.85
N LEU A 63 -4.45 -2.10 3.81
CA LEU A 63 -3.12 -1.63 4.18
C LEU A 63 -2.74 -2.20 5.55
N HIS A 64 -1.73 -3.06 5.56
CA HIS A 64 -1.21 -3.69 6.77
C HIS A 64 0.03 -2.97 7.28
N PHE A 65 0.17 -2.93 8.59
CA PHE A 65 1.35 -2.44 9.31
C PHE A 65 1.86 -3.54 10.22
N GLY A 66 3.16 -3.78 10.18
CA GLY A 66 3.79 -4.79 11.00
C GLY A 66 5.17 -4.43 11.48
N VAL A 67 5.64 -5.19 12.46
CA VAL A 67 6.97 -5.04 13.07
C VAL A 67 7.70 -6.36 13.10
N SER A 68 9.02 -6.28 12.93
CA SER A 68 9.89 -7.44 13.11
C SER A 68 10.20 -7.58 14.58
N GLN A 69 9.80 -8.72 15.18
CA GLN A 69 10.17 -9.08 16.54
C GLN A 69 11.56 -9.70 16.64
N ARG A 70 12.19 -10.03 15.50
CA ARG A 70 13.40 -10.86 15.44
C ARG A 70 14.69 -10.05 15.19
N THR A 71 14.60 -8.74 15.03
CA THR A 71 15.74 -7.91 14.63
C THR A 71 15.93 -6.70 15.54
N THR A 72 17.16 -6.49 16.00
CA THR A 72 17.68 -5.20 16.46
C THR A 72 18.55 -4.59 15.35
N PRO A 73 18.30 -3.35 14.91
CA PRO A 73 17.33 -2.38 15.43
C PRO A 73 15.88 -2.74 15.10
N PHE A 74 14.93 -2.09 15.81
CA PHE A 74 13.50 -2.18 15.54
C PHE A 74 13.18 -1.84 14.08
N LEU A 75 12.51 -2.77 13.38
CA LEU A 75 12.08 -2.58 11.99
C LEU A 75 10.55 -2.65 11.92
N ALA A 76 9.97 -1.66 11.24
CA ALA A 76 8.56 -1.61 10.92
C ALA A 76 8.39 -1.57 9.39
N HIS A 77 7.36 -2.26 8.90
CA HIS A 77 7.02 -2.31 7.48
C HIS A 77 5.52 -2.10 7.28
N CYS A 78 5.19 -1.66 6.07
CA CYS A 78 3.82 -1.45 5.65
C CYS A 78 3.66 -2.03 4.25
N TRP A 79 2.63 -2.84 4.04
CA TRP A 79 2.37 -3.55 2.78
C TRP A 79 0.87 -3.57 2.48
N LEU A 80 0.54 -3.80 1.22
CA LEU A 80 -0.84 -3.97 0.77
C LEU A 80 -1.25 -5.43 0.77
N VAL A 81 -2.54 -5.68 0.95
CA VAL A 81 -3.16 -6.99 0.78
C VAL A 81 -4.32 -6.85 -0.19
N LEU A 82 -4.40 -7.74 -1.18
CA LEU A 82 -5.50 -7.83 -2.12
C LEU A 82 -5.99 -9.28 -2.12
N ASP A 83 -7.28 -9.49 -1.91
CA ASP A 83 -7.89 -10.83 -1.82
C ASP A 83 -7.16 -11.75 -0.82
N GLY A 84 -6.73 -11.18 0.31
CA GLY A 84 -6.02 -11.90 1.39
C GLY A 84 -4.54 -12.18 1.12
N GLN A 85 -3.99 -11.76 -0.03
CA GLN A 85 -2.59 -11.99 -0.40
C GLN A 85 -1.76 -10.70 -0.40
N PRO A 86 -0.49 -10.72 0.07
CA PRO A 86 0.42 -9.59 -0.06
C PRO A 86 0.51 -9.10 -1.51
N PHE A 87 0.35 -7.80 -1.70
CA PHE A 87 0.27 -7.18 -3.01
C PHE A 87 1.41 -6.18 -3.23
N ALA A 88 2.06 -6.30 -4.38
CA ALA A 88 3.17 -5.45 -4.81
C ALA A 88 4.41 -5.46 -3.88
N GLU A 89 4.67 -6.57 -3.20
CA GLU A 89 5.88 -6.78 -2.40
C GLU A 89 6.83 -7.77 -3.08
N GLN A 90 8.16 -7.59 -2.90
CA GLN A 90 9.17 -8.50 -3.48
C GLN A 90 9.34 -9.79 -2.68
N VAL A 91 9.09 -9.71 -1.37
CA VAL A 91 9.21 -10.81 -0.41
C VAL A 91 7.92 -10.85 0.39
N ASP A 92 7.44 -12.05 0.74
CA ASP A 92 6.28 -12.20 1.62
C ASP A 92 6.56 -11.53 2.98
N PRO A 93 5.85 -10.44 3.32
CA PRO A 93 6.10 -9.69 4.55
C PRO A 93 5.78 -10.51 5.81
N TYR A 94 4.90 -11.51 5.74
CA TYR A 94 4.53 -12.32 6.89
C TYR A 94 5.67 -13.22 7.39
N THR A 95 6.72 -13.40 6.58
CA THR A 95 7.93 -14.14 7.00
C THR A 95 8.80 -13.36 7.98
N CYS A 96 8.73 -12.03 7.95
CA CYS A 96 9.61 -11.13 8.71
C CYS A 96 8.86 -10.24 9.70
N TYR A 97 7.57 -9.99 9.48
CA TYR A 97 6.78 -9.00 10.22
C TYR A 97 5.51 -9.62 10.77
N GLU A 98 5.21 -9.32 12.03
CA GLU A 98 3.91 -9.60 12.63
C GLU A 98 2.98 -8.41 12.41
N THR A 99 1.74 -8.68 11.99
CA THR A 99 0.74 -7.61 11.74
C THR A 99 0.28 -7.02 13.06
N MET A 100 0.40 -5.70 13.20
CA MET A 100 -0.13 -4.97 14.36
C MET A 100 -1.42 -4.21 14.05
N PHE A 101 -1.57 -3.71 12.82
CA PHE A 101 -2.71 -2.88 12.46
C PHE A 101 -3.06 -3.03 10.98
N VAL A 102 -4.36 -2.92 10.67
CA VAL A 102 -4.91 -3.05 9.33
C VAL A 102 -5.89 -1.90 9.07
N ILE A 103 -5.84 -1.34 7.87
CA ILE A 103 -6.82 -0.40 7.34
C ILE A 103 -7.47 -1.02 6.11
N SER A 104 -8.80 -1.20 6.18
CA SER A 104 -9.61 -1.72 5.08
C SER A 104 -10.27 -0.61 4.28
#